data_AF-A0A2N9FKE5-F1
#
_entry.id   AF-A0A2N9FKE5-F1
#
_cell.length_a   1.000
_cell.length_b   1.000
_cell.length_c   1.000
_cell.angle_alpha   90.00
_cell.angle_beta   90.00
_cell.angle_gamma   90.00
#
_symmetry.space_group_name_H-M   'P 1'
#
loop_
_entity.id
_entity.type
_entity.pdbx_description
1 polymer ?
#
loop_
_entity_poly.entity_id
_entity_poly.type
_entity_poly.pdbx_seq_one_letter_code
_entity_poly.pdbx_strand_id
1 'polypeptide(L)'
;MFKSIPTADAIFMKWILTTWTDDECKLIMENCYKALPVGGKLIACEPVLPEESDDSHRTRALLEGDIFVMTIYRAKGKHRTEQEFRQLGHSAGFTHFQAFYIDYFYTILEFRK
;
A
#
# COMPACT_ATOMS: atom_id res chain seq x y z
N MET A 1 -16.72 1.40 8.98
CA MET A 1 -16.81 0.25 8.07
C MET A 1 -16.73 0.75 6.64
N PHE A 2 -15.78 0.24 5.84
CA PHE A 2 -15.61 0.58 4.42
C PHE A 2 -16.72 -0.07 3.60
N LYS A 3 -17.69 0.73 3.12
CA LYS A 3 -18.88 0.21 2.43
C LYS A 3 -18.67 0.03 0.93
N SER A 4 -18.11 1.03 0.27
CA SER A 4 -17.88 1.00 -1.17
C SER A 4 -16.87 2.07 -1.58
N ILE A 5 -16.30 1.90 -2.77
CA ILE A 5 -15.53 2.92 -3.48
C ILE A 5 -16.30 3.24 -4.78
N PRO A 6 -16.41 4.51 -5.19
CA PRO A 6 -17.00 4.87 -6.49
C PRO A 6 -16.29 4.15 -7.65
N THR A 7 -17.05 3.77 -8.68
CA THR A 7 -16.49 3.14 -9.87
C THR A 7 -15.60 4.13 -10.62
N ALA A 8 -14.42 3.68 -11.05
CA ALA A 8 -13.45 4.48 -11.79
C ALA A 8 -12.52 3.59 -12.63
N ASP A 9 -11.92 4.13 -13.69
CA ASP A 9 -10.93 3.41 -14.51
C ASP A 9 -9.62 3.16 -13.74
N ALA A 10 -9.28 4.09 -12.84
CA ALA A 10 -8.17 3.97 -11.93
C ALA A 10 -8.53 4.55 -10.56
N ILE A 11 -8.00 3.94 -9.51
CA ILE A 11 -8.13 4.42 -8.13
C ILE A 11 -6.74 4.81 -7.65
N PHE A 12 -6.59 6.02 -7.15
CA PHE A 12 -5.37 6.47 -6.50
C PHE A 12 -5.58 6.60 -5.00
N MET A 13 -4.61 6.14 -4.21
CA MET A 13 -4.56 6.39 -2.78
C MET A 13 -3.13 6.68 -2.35
N LYS A 14 -2.96 7.58 -1.38
CA LYS A 14 -1.67 7.93 -0.81
C LYS A 14 -1.75 7.80 0.70
N TRP A 15 -0.83 7.04 1.28
CA TRP A 15 -0.69 6.91 2.73
C TRP A 15 -1.93 6.36 3.44
N ILE A 16 -2.64 5.47 2.73
CA ILE A 16 -3.85 4.83 3.27
C ILE A 16 -3.44 3.49 3.84
N LEU A 17 -2.76 2.64 3.06
CA LEU A 17 -2.49 1.26 3.44
C LEU A 17 -1.56 1.14 4.65
N THR A 18 -0.73 2.14 4.95
CA THR A 18 0.14 2.13 6.15
C THR A 18 -0.61 2.30 7.46
N THR A 19 -1.80 2.90 7.46
CA THR A 19 -2.52 3.28 8.69
C THR A 19 -3.54 2.26 9.17
N TRP A 20 -3.68 1.14 8.45
CA TRP A 20 -4.65 0.08 8.73
C TRP A 20 -3.97 -1.27 8.98
N THR A 21 -4.69 -2.17 9.66
CA THR A 21 -4.24 -3.56 9.80
C THR A 21 -4.23 -4.28 8.45
N ASP A 22 -3.57 -5.43 8.37
CA ASP A 22 -3.53 -6.23 7.13
C ASP A 22 -4.95 -6.65 6.66
N ASP A 23 -5.83 -7.05 7.58
CA ASP A 23 -7.23 -7.39 7.28
C ASP A 23 -8.03 -6.18 6.76
N GLU A 24 -7.81 -5.00 7.33
CA GLU A 24 -8.46 -3.77 6.91
C GLU A 24 -7.92 -3.30 5.54
N CYS A 25 -6.60 -3.42 5.31
CA CYS A 25 -5.99 -3.17 4.01
C CYS A 25 -6.56 -4.08 2.94
N LYS A 26 -6.69 -5.38 3.24
CA LYS A 26 -7.30 -6.35 2.34
C LYS A 26 -8.73 -5.94 1.98
N LEU A 27 -9.55 -5.57 2.97
CA LEU A 27 -10.92 -5.12 2.73
C LEU A 27 -10.99 -3.84 1.87
N ILE A 28 -10.07 -2.89 2.09
CA ILE A 28 -9.95 -1.68 1.25
C ILE A 28 -9.61 -2.07 -0.19
N MET A 29 -8.63 -2.95 -0.38
CA MET A 29 -8.19 -3.40 -1.70
C MET A 29 -9.25 -4.23 -2.43
N GLU A 30 -10.00 -5.08 -1.73
CA GLU A 30 -11.14 -5.82 -2.30
C GLU A 30 -12.24 -4.87 -2.79
N ASN A 31 -12.51 -3.79 -2.03
CA ASN A 31 -13.45 -2.76 -2.45
C ASN A 31 -12.94 -1.98 -3.66
N CYS A 32 -11.62 -1.73 -3.76
CA CYS A 32 -11.02 -1.17 -4.97
C CYS A 32 -11.21 -2.11 -6.16
N TYR A 33 -10.90 -3.39 -5.99
CA TYR A 33 -11.04 -4.40 -7.03
C TYR A 33 -12.47 -4.48 -7.56
N LYS A 34 -13.49 -4.40 -6.68
CA LYS A 34 -14.91 -4.38 -7.07
C LYS A 34 -15.28 -3.11 -7.87
N ALA A 35 -14.69 -1.97 -7.55
CA ALA A 35 -14.98 -0.68 -8.19
C ALA A 35 -14.26 -0.49 -9.54
N LEU A 36 -13.22 -1.26 -9.83
CA LEU A 36 -12.47 -1.18 -11.08
C LEU A 36 -13.10 -2.01 -12.21
N PRO A 37 -13.12 -1.53 -13.46
CA PRO A 37 -13.45 -2.34 -14.64
C PRO A 37 -12.33 -3.34 -14.95
N VAL A 38 -12.56 -4.24 -15.92
CA VAL A 38 -11.50 -5.10 -16.47
C VAL A 38 -10.40 -4.24 -17.05
N GLY A 39 -9.14 -4.51 -16.70
CA GLY A 39 -7.99 -3.69 -17.08
C GLY A 39 -7.82 -2.39 -16.28
N GLY A 40 -8.73 -2.11 -15.33
CA GLY A 40 -8.57 -1.01 -14.38
C GLY A 40 -7.45 -1.27 -13.37
N LYS A 41 -7.00 -0.21 -12.68
CA LYS A 41 -5.86 -0.30 -11.75
C LYS A 41 -6.03 0.47 -10.46
N LEU A 42 -5.49 -0.10 -9.39
CA LEU A 42 -5.24 0.58 -8.13
C LEU A 42 -3.79 1.08 -8.14
N ILE A 43 -3.59 2.35 -7.80
CA ILE A 43 -2.30 3.03 -7.69
C ILE A 43 -2.16 3.49 -6.25
N ALA A 44 -1.32 2.82 -5.46
CA ALA A 44 -1.03 3.19 -4.09
C ALA A 44 0.33 3.91 -4.01
N CYS A 45 0.36 5.04 -3.31
CA CYS A 45 1.58 5.80 -3.03
C CYS A 45 1.91 5.63 -1.55
N GLU A 46 2.86 4.73 -1.27
CA GLU A 46 3.15 4.24 0.08
C GLU A 46 4.66 4.21 0.33
N PRO A 47 5.11 4.36 1.58
CA PRO A 47 6.46 3.99 1.97
C PRO A 47 6.62 2.46 1.91
N VAL A 48 7.70 2.02 1.27
CA VAL A 48 8.03 0.60 1.09
C VAL A 48 9.35 0.30 1.77
N LEU A 49 9.31 -0.55 2.79
CA LEU A 49 10.50 -0.98 3.51
C LEU A 49 11.40 -1.82 2.60
N PRO A 50 12.73 -1.65 2.69
CA PRO A 50 13.64 -2.65 2.14
C PRO A 50 13.49 -3.96 2.94
N GLU A 51 13.83 -5.09 2.32
CA GLU A 51 13.85 -6.40 3.02
C GLU A 51 14.90 -6.42 4.14
N GLU A 52 16.02 -5.71 3.94
CA GLU A 52 17.09 -5.58 4.92
C GLU A 52 17.37 -4.10 5.22
N SER A 53 17.59 -3.77 6.49
CA SER A 53 17.93 -2.41 6.92
C SER A 53 19.40 -2.08 6.65
N ASP A 54 19.67 -0.84 6.26
CA ASP A 54 21.02 -0.27 6.14
C ASP A 54 21.11 1.13 6.80
N ASP A 55 22.31 1.72 6.79
CA ASP A 55 22.58 3.05 7.35
C ASP A 55 22.19 4.21 6.40
N SER A 56 21.50 3.92 5.30
CA SER A 56 21.15 4.95 4.31
C SER A 56 20.13 5.95 4.88
N HIS A 57 20.14 7.17 4.32
CA HIS A 57 19.11 8.17 4.62
C HIS A 57 17.70 7.63 4.35
N ARG A 58 17.54 6.81 3.30
CA ARG A 58 16.27 6.17 2.94
C ARG A 58 15.76 5.26 4.06
N THR A 59 16.58 4.32 4.51
CA THR A 59 16.17 3.38 5.56
C THR A 59 15.83 4.11 6.86
N ARG A 60 16.66 5.09 7.25
CA ARG A 60 16.38 5.92 8.42
C ARG A 60 15.03 6.64 8.33
N ALA A 61 14.75 7.31 7.21
CA ALA A 61 13.48 8.01 7.01
C ALA A 61 12.28 7.03 7.06
N LEU A 62 12.40 5.85 6.46
CA LEU A 62 11.33 4.84 6.46
C LEU A 62 11.06 4.27 7.86
N LEU A 63 12.10 4.00 8.64
CA LEU A 63 11.97 3.50 10.02
C LEU A 63 11.42 4.57 10.97
N GLU A 64 11.87 5.82 10.83
CA GLU A 64 11.29 6.96 11.57
C GLU A 64 9.80 7.12 11.25
N GLY A 65 9.43 6.98 9.97
CA GLY A 65 8.04 7.00 9.54
C GLY A 65 7.22 5.83 10.09
N ASP A 66 7.80 4.63 10.20
CA ASP A 66 7.11 3.46 10.76
C ASP A 66 6.78 3.66 12.25
N ILE A 67 7.74 4.19 13.02
CA ILE A 67 7.53 4.59 14.41
C ILE A 67 6.47 5.68 14.52
N PHE A 68 6.50 6.68 13.62
CA PHE A 68 5.48 7.72 13.57
C PHE A 68 4.08 7.12 13.32
N VAL A 69 3.96 6.17 12.39
CA VAL A 69 2.67 5.51 12.09
C VAL A 69 2.15 4.74 13.31
N MET A 70 3.02 3.98 13.96
CA MET A 70 2.70 3.21 15.17
C MET A 70 2.23 4.11 16.32
N THR A 71 2.86 5.27 16.50
CA THR A 71 2.63 6.18 17.65
C THR A 71 1.45 7.12 17.45
N ILE A 72 1.23 7.63 16.23
CA ILE A 72 0.23 8.69 15.96
C ILE A 72 -1.10 8.12 15.48
N TYR A 73 -1.08 7.12 14.60
CA TYR A 73 -2.31 6.59 14.01
C TYR A 73 -2.84 5.40 14.81
N ARG A 74 -2.09 4.29 14.80
CA ARG A 74 -2.53 3.05 15.45
C ARG A 74 -1.34 2.13 15.65
N ALA A 75 -1.28 1.48 16.81
CA ALA A 75 -0.23 0.53 17.15
C ALA A 75 -0.08 -0.67 16.17
N LYS A 76 -1.06 -0.91 15.30
CA LYS A 76 -1.04 -1.97 14.28
C LYS A 76 -0.87 -1.45 12.84
N GLY A 77 -0.75 -0.14 12.64
CA GLY A 77 -0.31 0.43 11.38
C GLY A 77 1.19 0.18 11.23
N LYS A 78 1.62 -0.19 10.02
CA LYS A 78 3.02 -0.46 9.70
C LYS A 78 3.33 -0.09 8.26
N HIS A 79 4.57 0.29 8.02
CA HIS A 79 5.17 0.20 6.70
C HIS A 79 5.35 -1.27 6.33
N ARG A 80 5.37 -1.56 5.03
CA ARG A 80 5.41 -2.93 4.52
C ARG A 80 6.51 -3.07 3.49
N THR A 81 7.04 -4.28 3.33
CA THR A 81 7.95 -4.58 2.22
C THR A 81 7.18 -4.69 0.90
N GLU A 82 7.90 -4.65 -0.22
CA GLU A 82 7.30 -4.85 -1.54
C GLU A 82 6.57 -6.21 -1.61
N GLN A 83 7.16 -7.24 -1.01
CA GLN A 83 6.60 -8.60 -1.00
C GLN A 83 5.29 -8.67 -0.20
N GLU A 84 5.19 -8.00 0.94
CA GLU A 84 3.95 -7.92 1.71
C GLU A 84 2.85 -7.19 0.92
N PHE A 85 3.18 -6.10 0.23
CA PHE A 85 2.22 -5.41 -0.65
C PHE A 85 1.75 -6.30 -1.80
N ARG A 86 2.66 -7.03 -2.45
CA ARG A 86 2.33 -8.00 -3.50
C ARG A 86 1.36 -9.06 -3.01
N GLN A 87 1.60 -9.62 -1.82
CA GLN A 87 0.72 -10.62 -1.20
C GLN A 87 -0.67 -10.04 -0.86
N LEU A 88 -0.73 -8.83 -0.32
CA LEU A 88 -1.99 -8.14 -0.07
C LEU A 88 -2.80 -7.96 -1.36
N GLY A 89 -2.16 -7.49 -2.43
CA GLY A 89 -2.77 -7.36 -3.75
C GLY A 89 -3.36 -8.67 -4.27
N HIS A 90 -2.57 -9.76 -4.23
CA HIS A 90 -3.04 -11.08 -4.62
C HIS A 90 -4.22 -11.57 -3.77
N SER A 91 -4.16 -11.35 -2.45
CA SER A 91 -5.24 -11.74 -1.55
C SER A 91 -6.56 -11.00 -1.80
N ALA A 92 -6.50 -9.80 -2.39
CA ALA A 92 -7.64 -8.97 -2.76
C ALA A 92 -8.14 -9.21 -4.20
N GLY A 93 -7.49 -10.10 -4.96
CA GLY A 93 -7.88 -10.49 -6.32
C GLY A 93 -7.06 -9.86 -7.45
N PHE A 94 -6.10 -8.97 -7.15
CA PHE A 94 -5.22 -8.41 -8.18
C PHE A 94 -4.22 -9.48 -8.67
N THR A 95 -4.09 -9.59 -9.99
CA THR A 95 -3.24 -10.61 -10.62
C THR A 95 -1.85 -10.10 -10.97
N HIS A 96 -1.72 -8.78 -11.14
CA HIS A 96 -0.46 -8.13 -11.51
C HIS A 96 -0.10 -7.04 -10.50
N PHE A 97 1.18 -6.95 -10.19
CA PHE A 97 1.75 -5.97 -9.29
C PHE A 97 3.09 -5.44 -9.81
N GLN A 98 3.29 -4.13 -9.72
CA GLN A 98 4.53 -3.46 -10.08
C GLN A 98 4.82 -2.29 -9.14
N ALA A 99 6.06 -2.19 -8.67
CA ALA A 99 6.55 -1.06 -7.88
C ALA A 99 7.41 -0.11 -8.75
N PHE A 100 7.23 1.19 -8.57
CA PHE A 100 8.00 2.24 -9.20
C PHE A 100 8.60 3.14 -8.12
N TYR A 101 9.93 3.13 -8.02
CA TYR A 101 10.69 3.90 -7.06
C TYR A 101 11.01 5.27 -7.66
N ILE A 102 10.21 6.29 -7.28
CA ILE A 102 10.31 7.66 -7.81
C ILE A 102 11.01 8.59 -6.81
N ASP A 103 10.85 8.33 -5.52
CA ASP A 103 11.39 9.11 -4.41
C ASP A 103 12.03 8.18 -3.36
N TYR A 104 12.84 8.73 -2.47
CA TYR A 104 13.51 7.93 -1.42
C TYR A 104 12.52 7.40 -0.38
N PHE A 105 11.42 8.12 -0.12
CA PHE A 105 10.41 7.74 0.86
C PHE A 105 9.19 7.10 0.20
N TYR A 106 8.59 7.75 -0.80
CA TYR A 106 7.37 7.26 -1.45
C TYR A 106 7.65 6.40 -2.69
N THR A 107 6.99 5.24 -2.73
CA THR A 107 6.97 4.33 -3.89
C THR A 107 5.57 4.30 -4.48
N ILE A 108 5.46 4.25 -5.81
CA ILE A 108 4.19 4.02 -6.49
C ILE A 108 4.02 2.52 -6.73
N LEU A 109 2.94 1.97 -6.22
CA LEU A 109 2.56 0.57 -6.32
C LEU A 109 1.33 0.45 -7.22
N GLU A 110 1.48 -0.20 -8.36
CA GLU A 110 0.39 -0.44 -9.30
C GLU A 110 -0.10 -1.88 -9.17
N PHE A 111 -1.40 -2.04 -8.91
CA PHE A 111 -2.11 -3.32 -8.89
C PHE A 111 -3.13 -3.33 -10.03
N ARG A 112 -3.03 -4.28 -10.96
CA ARG A 112 -3.98 -4.39 -12.09
C ARG A 112 -4.98 -5.51 -11.87
N LYS A 113 -6.24 -5.20 -12.20
CA LYS A 113 -7.35 -6.14 -12.22
C LYS A 113 -7.29 -7.02 -13.46
#